data_AF-A0A646FYD5-F1
#
_entry.id   AF-A0A646FYD5-F1
#
_cell.length_a   1.000
_cell.length_b   1.000
_cell.length_c   1.000
_cell.angle_alpha   90.00
_cell.angle_beta   90.00
_cell.angle_gamma   90.00
#
_symmetry.space_group_name_H-M   'P 1'
#
loop_
_entity.id
_entity.type
_entity.pdbx_description
1 polymer ?
#
loop_
_entity_poly.entity_id
_entity_poly.type
_entity_poly.pdbx_seq_one_letter_code
_entity_poly.pdbx_strand_id
1 'polypeptide(L)'
;MKTSNAIKAMSSYPIPAATIENIIDEAGLDADADITREVRASNEFKKAKALTYAFLAEAPNITQGGISYTFNEDERSRFAKKSNSLLAELGEDEAGTDIPCGYIGEDF
;
A
#
# COMPACT_ATOMS: atom_id res chain seq x y z
N MET A 1 -0.92 0.47 -19.21
CA MET A 1 -1.47 1.27 -18.08
C MET A 1 -0.27 1.73 -17.26
N LYS A 2 -0.18 2.99 -16.87
CA LYS A 2 0.97 3.48 -16.07
C LYS A 2 0.95 2.97 -14.63
N THR A 3 2.11 2.83 -13.99
CA THR A 3 2.26 2.45 -12.57
C THR A 3 1.44 3.36 -11.65
N SER A 4 1.50 4.68 -11.87
CA SER A 4 0.71 5.69 -11.16
C SER A 4 -0.80 5.43 -11.22
N ASN A 5 -1.32 5.05 -12.38
CA ASN A 5 -2.73 4.71 -12.55
C ASN A 5 -3.13 3.42 -11.84
N ALA A 6 -2.21 2.46 -11.75
CA ALA A 6 -2.47 1.20 -11.06
C ALA A 6 -2.59 1.40 -9.54
N ILE A 7 -1.72 2.22 -8.94
CA ILE A 7 -1.79 2.57 -7.52
C ILE A 7 -3.04 3.41 -7.24
N LYS A 8 -3.33 4.41 -8.08
CA LYS A 8 -4.55 5.22 -7.96
C LYS A 8 -5.82 4.37 -7.99
N ALA A 9 -5.85 3.30 -8.77
CA ALA A 9 -7.01 2.42 -8.89
C ALA A 9 -7.25 1.53 -7.65
N MET A 10 -6.35 1.51 -6.66
CA MET A 10 -6.51 0.68 -5.45
C MET A 10 -7.58 1.20 -4.49
N SER A 11 -7.87 2.50 -4.52
CA SER A 11 -8.82 3.13 -3.61
C SER A 11 -9.59 4.23 -4.33
N SER A 12 -10.85 4.39 -3.96
CA SER A 12 -11.67 5.52 -4.42
C SER A 12 -11.32 6.82 -3.69
N TYR A 13 -10.54 6.75 -2.60
CA TYR A 13 -10.09 7.94 -1.87
C TYR A 13 -9.23 8.83 -2.78
N PRO A 14 -9.49 10.15 -2.85
CA PRO A 14 -8.76 11.02 -3.75
C PRO A 14 -7.36 11.33 -3.20
N ILE A 15 -6.40 10.45 -3.51
CA ILE A 15 -4.98 10.63 -3.19
C ILE A 15 -4.38 11.66 -4.17
N PRO A 16 -3.65 12.70 -3.70
CA PRO A 16 -2.95 13.64 -4.56
C PRO A 16 -1.93 12.93 -5.48
N ALA A 17 -1.80 13.39 -6.73
CA ALA A 17 -0.87 12.80 -7.70
C ALA A 17 0.58 12.78 -7.16
N ALA A 18 1.02 13.89 -6.57
CA ALA A 18 2.35 13.98 -5.97
C ALA A 18 2.57 12.92 -4.87
N THR A 19 1.56 12.60 -4.06
CA THR A 19 1.68 11.55 -3.03
C THR A 19 1.85 10.17 -3.67
N ILE A 20 1.11 9.89 -4.75
CA ILE A 20 1.25 8.64 -5.50
C ILE A 20 2.64 8.52 -6.12
N GLU A 21 3.15 9.61 -6.71
CA GLU A 21 4.50 9.65 -7.28
C GLU A 21 5.58 9.41 -6.22
N ASN A 22 5.48 10.05 -5.05
CA ASN A 22 6.41 9.82 -3.94
C ASN A 22 6.36 8.37 -3.43
N ILE A 23 5.17 7.77 -3.31
CA ILE A 23 5.03 6.36 -2.89
C ILE A 23 5.70 5.41 -3.90
N ILE A 24 5.53 5.69 -5.19
CA ILE A 24 6.11 4.88 -6.27
C ILE A 24 7.64 5.01 -6.29
N ASP A 25 8.15 6.23 -6.14
CA ASP A 25 9.58 6.52 -6.07
C ASP A 25 10.23 5.86 -4.85
N GLU A 26 9.61 5.98 -3.65
CA GLU A 26 10.09 5.34 -2.42
C GLU A 26 10.07 3.80 -2.51
N ALA A 27 9.17 3.26 -3.34
CA ALA A 27 9.11 1.85 -3.62
C ALA A 27 10.19 1.37 -4.62
N GLY A 28 10.87 2.29 -5.31
CA GLY A 28 11.89 1.98 -6.33
C GLY A 28 11.32 1.73 -7.72
N LEU A 29 10.10 2.20 -8.00
CA LEU A 29 9.45 2.08 -9.30
C LEU A 29 9.43 3.42 -10.04
N ASP A 30 9.25 3.35 -11.36
CA ASP A 30 8.98 4.53 -12.19
C ASP A 30 7.46 4.73 -12.37
N ALA A 31 6.99 5.95 -12.09
CA ALA A 31 5.58 6.30 -12.12
C ALA A 31 4.99 6.40 -13.54
N ASP A 32 5.83 6.65 -14.54
CA ASP A 32 5.44 6.80 -15.94
C ASP A 32 5.56 5.48 -16.73
N ALA A 33 6.36 4.55 -16.22
CA ALA A 33 6.55 3.23 -16.81
C ALA A 33 5.23 2.45 -16.96
N ASP A 34 5.17 1.64 -18.01
CA ASP A 34 4.03 0.78 -18.27
C ASP A 34 4.03 -0.41 -17.31
N ILE A 35 2.88 -0.65 -16.69
CA ILE A 35 2.73 -1.72 -15.73
C ILE A 35 2.63 -3.07 -16.45
N THR A 36 3.69 -3.86 -16.38
CA THR A 36 3.72 -5.22 -16.91
C THR A 36 3.24 -6.23 -15.86
N ARG A 37 3.05 -7.48 -16.28
CA ARG A 37 2.74 -8.58 -15.36
C ARG A 37 3.90 -8.83 -14.39
N GLU A 38 5.13 -8.65 -14.86
CA GLU A 38 6.35 -8.82 -14.08
C GLU A 38 6.46 -7.74 -13.00
N VAL A 39 6.27 -6.46 -13.38
CA VAL A 39 6.24 -5.36 -12.40
C VAL A 39 5.13 -5.57 -11.37
N ARG A 40 3.94 -6.05 -11.78
CA ARG A 40 2.88 -6.36 -10.80
C ARG A 40 3.23 -7.46 -9.80
N ALA A 41 4.15 -8.34 -10.16
CA ALA A 41 4.63 -9.43 -9.31
C ALA A 41 5.91 -9.06 -8.54
N SER A 42 6.51 -7.89 -8.78
CA SER A 42 7.75 -7.49 -8.14
C SER A 42 7.57 -7.05 -6.69
N ASN A 43 8.66 -7.12 -5.95
CA ASN A 43 8.72 -6.70 -4.55
C ASN A 43 8.52 -5.18 -4.43
N GLU A 44 9.04 -4.40 -5.38
CA GLU A 44 8.82 -2.96 -5.46
C GLU A 44 7.33 -2.61 -5.59
N PHE A 45 6.58 -3.33 -6.43
CA PHE A 45 5.13 -3.08 -6.54
C PHE A 45 4.38 -3.52 -5.29
N LYS A 46 4.82 -4.60 -4.62
CA LYS A 46 4.29 -5.00 -3.32
C LYS A 46 4.54 -3.91 -2.27
N LYS A 47 5.74 -3.31 -2.26
CA LYS A 47 6.11 -2.19 -1.37
C LYS A 47 5.25 -0.95 -1.63
N ALA A 48 5.05 -0.56 -2.89
CA ALA A 48 4.18 0.56 -3.26
C ALA A 48 2.74 0.35 -2.76
N LYS A 49 2.20 -0.87 -2.84
CA LYS A 49 0.88 -1.20 -2.26
C LYS A 49 0.86 -1.01 -0.75
N ALA A 50 1.90 -1.49 -0.05
CA ALA A 50 1.98 -1.40 1.39
C ALA A 50 1.96 0.06 1.86
N LEU A 51 2.81 0.90 1.26
CA LEU A 51 2.87 2.35 1.52
C LEU A 51 1.54 3.05 1.21
N THR A 52 0.84 2.63 0.15
CA THR A 52 -0.50 3.15 -0.15
C THR A 52 -1.51 2.80 0.95
N TYR A 53 -1.47 1.57 1.48
CA TYR A 53 -2.31 1.19 2.61
C TYR A 53 -1.96 1.94 3.90
N ALA A 54 -0.66 2.19 4.16
CA ALA A 54 -0.24 3.02 5.29
C ALA A 54 -0.85 4.43 5.18
N PHE A 55 -0.75 5.06 4.01
CA PHE A 55 -1.37 6.37 3.76
C PHE A 55 -2.89 6.35 4.01
N LEU A 56 -3.60 5.32 3.53
CA LEU A 56 -5.05 5.21 3.72
C LEU A 56 -5.47 5.01 5.18
N ALA A 57 -4.63 4.37 6.00
CA ALA A 57 -4.88 4.22 7.43
C ALA A 57 -4.93 5.57 8.16
N GLU A 58 -4.10 6.53 7.72
CA GLU A 58 -3.98 7.86 8.31
C GLU A 58 -4.79 8.94 7.57
N ALA A 59 -5.33 8.61 6.38
CA ALA A 59 -6.02 9.57 5.52
C ALA A 59 -7.24 10.21 6.23
N PRO A 60 -7.40 11.55 6.22
CA PRO A 60 -8.51 12.21 6.89
C PRO A 60 -9.86 11.90 6.21
N ASN A 61 -10.95 12.01 6.96
CA ASN A 61 -12.28 11.96 6.35
C ASN A 61 -12.56 13.30 5.65
N ILE A 62 -12.90 13.26 4.37
CA ILE A 62 -13.08 14.47 3.55
C ILE A 62 -14.36 14.40 2.72
N THR A 63 -14.87 15.56 2.32
CA THR A 63 -15.97 15.66 1.35
C THR A 63 -15.53 16.53 0.18
N GLN A 64 -15.62 16.00 -1.04
CA GLN A 64 -15.25 16.70 -2.26
C GLN A 64 -16.35 16.53 -3.31
N GLY A 65 -16.83 17.62 -3.89
CA GLY A 65 -17.86 17.57 -4.93
C GLY A 65 -19.17 16.90 -4.49
N GLY A 66 -19.50 16.96 -3.19
CA GLY A 66 -20.68 16.30 -2.62
C GLY A 66 -20.51 14.80 -2.33
N ILE A 67 -19.33 14.22 -2.57
CA ILE A 67 -19.01 12.84 -2.24
C ILE A 67 -18.15 12.83 -0.97
N SER A 68 -18.59 12.09 0.05
CA SER A 68 -17.86 11.91 1.29
C SER A 68 -17.01 10.64 1.25
N TYR A 69 -15.74 10.77 1.57
CA TYR A 69 -14.79 9.68 1.73
C TYR A 69 -14.42 9.58 3.21
N THR A 70 -14.89 8.51 3.85
CA THR A 70 -14.77 8.31 5.29
C THR A 70 -14.32 6.90 5.56
N PHE A 71 -13.37 6.74 6.48
CA PHE A 71 -12.96 5.45 7.00
C PHE A 71 -13.23 5.40 8.50
N ASN A 72 -13.87 4.32 8.95
CA ASN A 72 -14.01 4.04 10.37
C ASN A 72 -12.70 3.46 10.96
N GLU A 73 -12.64 3.30 12.28
CA GLU A 73 -11.45 2.81 12.98
C GLU A 73 -11.07 1.37 12.60
N ASP A 74 -12.04 0.49 12.33
CA ASP A 74 -11.78 -0.88 11.87
C ASP A 74 -11.14 -0.89 10.48
N GLU A 75 -11.65 -0.08 9.55
CA GLU A 75 -11.09 0.06 8.20
C GLU A 75 -9.65 0.58 8.26
N ARG A 76 -9.39 1.60 9.08
CA ARG A 76 -8.04 2.14 9.30
C ARG A 76 -7.10 1.09 9.89
N SER A 77 -7.56 0.36 10.90
CA SER A 77 -6.80 -0.75 11.50
C SER A 77 -6.49 -1.84 10.46
N ARG A 78 -7.46 -2.19 9.60
CA ARG A 78 -7.25 -3.15 8.51
C ARG A 78 -6.23 -2.66 7.49
N PHE A 79 -6.25 -1.38 7.12
CA PHE A 79 -5.24 -0.82 6.22
C PHE A 79 -3.84 -0.87 6.83
N ALA A 80 -3.70 -0.47 8.11
CA ALA A 80 -2.43 -0.56 8.83
C ALA A 80 -1.92 -2.01 8.91
N LYS A 81 -2.77 -2.96 9.26
CA LYS A 81 -2.43 -4.40 9.30
C LYS A 81 -1.99 -4.92 7.93
N LYS A 82 -2.70 -4.56 6.86
CA LYS A 82 -2.33 -4.95 5.48
C LYS A 82 -0.99 -4.36 5.06
N SER A 83 -0.74 -3.09 5.37
CA SER A 83 0.56 -2.45 5.10
C SER A 83 1.69 -3.22 5.81
N ASN A 84 1.54 -3.43 7.12
CA ASN A 84 2.56 -4.09 7.93
C ASN A 84 2.81 -5.54 7.49
N SER A 85 1.76 -6.28 7.14
CA SER A 85 1.89 -7.65 6.61
C SER A 85 2.73 -7.68 5.33
N LEU A 86 2.44 -6.78 4.38
CA LEU A 86 3.18 -6.73 3.12
C LEU A 86 4.65 -6.31 3.31
N LEU A 87 4.91 -5.38 4.24
CA LEU A 87 6.29 -4.97 4.57
C LEU A 87 7.05 -6.08 5.31
N ALA A 88 6.39 -6.82 6.19
CA ALA A 88 6.99 -7.97 6.87
C ALA A 88 7.38 -9.05 5.87
N GLU A 89 6.49 -9.42 4.94
CA GLU A 89 6.79 -10.38 3.87
C GLU A 89 8.01 -9.96 3.04
N LEU A 90 8.20 -8.65 2.79
CA LEU A 90 9.35 -8.14 2.05
C LEU A 90 10.64 -8.23 2.87
N GLY A 91 10.57 -7.95 4.18
CA GLY A 91 11.70 -8.10 5.09
C GLY A 91 12.13 -9.56 5.27
N GLU A 92 11.20 -10.51 5.22
CA GLU A 92 11.48 -11.95 5.23
C GLU A 92 12.12 -12.43 3.91
N ASP A 93 11.78 -11.81 2.77
CA ASP A 93 12.35 -12.13 1.45
C ASP A 93 13.79 -11.59 1.28
N GLU A 94 14.08 -10.42 1.87
CA GLU A 94 15.46 -9.87 1.95
C GLU A 94 16.32 -10.62 2.98
N ALA A 95 15.71 -11.16 4.04
CA ALA A 95 16.36 -11.94 5.09
C ALA A 95 16.29 -13.45 4.80
N GLY A 96 16.78 -13.88 3.64
CA GLY A 96 16.94 -15.29 3.30
C GLY A 96 17.88 -16.03 4.26
N THR A 97 17.41 -16.37 5.47
CA THR A 97 17.90 -17.40 6.41
C THR A 97 17.06 -17.32 7.68
N ASP A 98 16.32 -18.41 7.94
CA ASP A 98 15.95 -18.94 9.26
C ASP A 98 15.55 -17.91 10.34
N ILE A 99 14.29 -17.46 10.32
CA ILE A 99 13.64 -16.98 11.55
C ILE A 99 12.23 -17.61 11.60
N PRO A 100 11.93 -18.49 12.57
CA PRO A 100 10.58 -19.00 12.75
C PRO A 100 9.69 -17.84 13.20
N CYS A 101 8.95 -17.27 12.25
CA CYS A 101 8.03 -16.18 12.51
C CYS A 101 6.91 -16.69 13.42
N GLY A 102 6.97 -16.28 14.69
CA GLY A 102 6.01 -16.64 15.71
C GLY A 102 4.63 -16.11 15.37
N TYR A 103 3.65 -17.01 15.40
CA TYR A 103 2.22 -16.74 15.31
C TYR A 103 1.84 -15.61 16.29
N ILE A 104 1.32 -14.49 15.79
CA ILE A 104 0.68 -13.46 16.62
C ILE A 104 -0.80 -13.39 16.24
N GLY A 105 -1.64 -13.87 17.17
CA GLY A 105 -3.05 -13.54 17.23
C GLY A 105 -4.00 -14.69 17.51
N GLU A 106 -3.93 -15.30 18.70
CA GLU A 106 -5.17 -15.70 19.38
C GLU A 106 -5.44 -14.62 20.43
N ASP A 107 -6.46 -13.80 20.16
CA ASP A 107 -7.07 -12.90 21.14
C ASP A 107 -8.08 -13.71 21.97
N PHE A 108 -8.16 -13.39 23.26
CA PHE A 108 -8.71 -14.15 24.39
C PHE A 108 -10.18 -14.59 24.29
#